data_AF-A0A1G4W4E7-F1
#
_entry.id   AF-A0A1G4W4E7-F1
#
_cell.length_a   1.000
_cell.length_b   1.000
_cell.length_c   1.000
_cell.angle_alpha   90.00
_cell.angle_beta   90.00
_cell.angle_gamma   90.00
#
_symmetry.space_group_name_H-M   'P 1'
#
loop_
_entity.id
_entity.type
_entity.pdbx_description
1 polymer ?
#
loop_
_entity_poly.entity_id
_entity_poly.type
_entity_poly.pdbx_seq_one_letter_code
_entity_poly.pdbx_strand_id
1 'polypeptide(L)'
;MKTKLGISVGLLAAITCWCGVLSGYFAVLLIVGYVLLKEEDSWLKNAVIKALLVMVLFDVAVAFINLIPNVLSWVSTLTSLFGDTKYFSEINSFVDLFTKIINIAEKVFLLFLGVKALKQETVKVPVVDDFIAKHV
;
A
#
# COMPACT_ATOMS: atom_id res chain seq x y z
N MET A 1 9.03 -6.42 -24.30
CA MET A 1 10.11 -5.44 -24.02
C MET A 1 10.95 -5.96 -22.86
N LYS A 2 12.26 -5.65 -22.84
CA LYS A 2 13.18 -6.03 -21.76
C LYS A 2 13.72 -4.77 -21.09
N THR A 3 13.91 -4.80 -19.79
CA THR A 3 14.54 -3.74 -18.99
C THR A 3 16.03 -3.69 -19.23
N LYS A 4 16.72 -2.64 -18.76
CA LYS A 4 18.20 -2.56 -18.83
C LYS A 4 18.90 -3.64 -17.98
N LEU A 5 18.17 -4.28 -17.07
CA LEU A 5 18.56 -5.49 -16.33
C LEU A 5 18.44 -6.79 -17.15
N GLY A 6 17.91 -6.74 -18.37
CA GLY A 6 17.69 -7.91 -19.23
C GLY A 6 16.44 -8.74 -18.87
N ILE A 7 15.68 -8.31 -17.85
CA ILE A 7 14.47 -8.96 -17.36
C ILE A 7 13.24 -8.41 -18.11
N SER A 8 12.16 -9.17 -18.21
CA SER A 8 10.90 -8.65 -18.78
C SER A 8 10.37 -7.47 -17.96
N VAL A 9 9.89 -6.44 -18.63
CA VAL A 9 9.28 -5.25 -18.02
C VAL A 9 8.10 -5.64 -17.12
N GLY A 10 7.27 -6.61 -17.56
CA GLY A 10 6.17 -7.13 -16.75
C GLY A 10 6.63 -7.88 -15.49
N LEU A 11 7.79 -8.55 -15.56
CA LEU A 11 8.35 -9.26 -14.42
C LEU A 11 8.92 -8.28 -13.38
N LEU A 12 9.55 -7.19 -13.79
CA LEU A 12 10.03 -6.16 -12.84
C LEU A 12 8.86 -5.46 -12.13
N ALA A 13 7.79 -5.15 -12.86
CA ALA A 13 6.55 -4.62 -12.27
C ALA A 13 5.91 -5.61 -11.28
N ALA A 14 5.89 -6.91 -11.61
CA ALA A 14 5.39 -7.95 -10.72
C ALA A 14 6.23 -8.11 -9.45
N ILE A 15 7.56 -8.12 -9.58
CA ILE A 15 8.49 -8.16 -8.45
C ILE A 15 8.24 -6.98 -7.50
N THR A 16 7.98 -5.79 -8.04
CA THR A 16 7.65 -4.60 -7.23
C THR A 16 6.40 -4.84 -6.40
N CYS A 17 5.32 -5.37 -7.01
CA CYS A 17 4.08 -5.66 -6.30
C CYS A 17 4.29 -6.71 -5.20
N TRP A 18 5.07 -7.76 -5.46
CA TRP A 18 5.37 -8.79 -4.47
C TRP A 18 6.32 -8.31 -3.36
N CYS A 19 7.28 -7.45 -3.68
CA CYS A 19 8.09 -6.76 -2.67
C CYS A 19 7.20 -5.92 -1.76
N GLY A 20 6.17 -5.25 -2.28
CA GLY A 20 5.21 -4.53 -1.44
C GLY A 20 4.56 -5.43 -0.38
N VAL A 21 4.25 -6.68 -0.74
CA VAL A 21 3.65 -7.66 0.17
C VAL A 21 4.65 -8.23 1.20
N LEU A 22 5.91 -8.45 0.80
CA LEU A 22 6.91 -9.17 1.59
C LEU A 22 7.82 -8.26 2.43
N SER A 23 8.27 -7.16 1.87
CA SER A 23 9.31 -6.28 2.44
C SER A 23 8.82 -4.86 2.72
N GLY A 24 7.54 -4.58 2.43
CA GLY A 24 6.93 -3.27 2.66
C GLY A 24 7.54 -2.18 1.78
N TYR A 25 7.54 -0.95 2.28
CA TYR A 25 7.91 0.23 1.49
C TYR A 25 9.38 0.29 1.07
N PHE A 26 10.30 -0.20 1.90
CA PHE A 26 11.72 0.04 1.68
C PHE A 26 12.22 -0.56 0.37
N ALA A 27 11.88 -1.83 0.10
CA ALA A 27 12.26 -2.49 -1.14
C ALA A 27 11.54 -1.88 -2.36
N VAL A 28 10.26 -1.53 -2.19
CA VAL A 28 9.47 -0.91 -3.28
C VAL A 28 10.06 0.44 -3.67
N LEU A 29 10.43 1.28 -2.70
CA LEU A 29 11.05 2.58 -2.96
C LEU A 29 12.39 2.46 -3.71
N LEU A 30 13.21 1.45 -3.38
CA LEU A 30 14.44 1.17 -4.11
C LEU A 30 14.18 0.80 -5.57
N ILE A 31 13.19 -0.07 -5.83
CA ILE A 31 12.85 -0.49 -7.19
C ILE A 31 12.22 0.67 -7.97
N VAL A 32 11.28 1.40 -7.37
CA VAL A 32 10.67 2.61 -7.94
C VAL A 32 11.75 3.63 -8.30
N GLY A 33 12.67 3.92 -7.38
CA GLY A 33 13.77 4.85 -7.59
C GLY A 33 14.69 4.41 -8.74
N TYR A 34 15.06 3.12 -8.78
CA TYR A 34 15.83 2.56 -9.88
C TYR A 34 15.11 2.72 -11.22
N VAL A 35 13.83 2.32 -11.30
CA VAL A 35 13.04 2.35 -12.52
C VAL A 35 12.85 3.79 -13.02
N LEU A 36 12.55 4.74 -12.14
CA LEU A 36 12.39 6.14 -12.50
C LEU A 36 13.67 6.76 -13.08
N LEU A 37 14.83 6.42 -12.50
CA LEU A 37 16.12 6.98 -12.88
C LEU A 37 16.78 6.30 -14.09
N LYS A 38 16.56 4.99 -14.29
CA LYS A 38 17.32 4.19 -15.27
C LYS A 38 16.50 3.63 -16.42
N GLU A 39 15.23 3.31 -16.19
CA GLU A 39 14.36 2.77 -17.23
C GLU A 39 13.73 3.89 -18.05
N GLU A 40 13.51 3.66 -19.34
CA GLU A 40 12.86 4.62 -20.25
C GLU A 40 11.40 4.25 -20.53
N ASP A 41 11.03 3.00 -20.22
CA ASP A 41 9.69 2.47 -20.47
C ASP A 41 8.64 3.18 -19.59
N SER A 42 7.74 3.92 -20.23
CA SER A 42 6.70 4.70 -19.54
C SER A 42 5.64 3.80 -18.89
N TRP A 43 5.33 2.66 -19.52
CA TRP A 43 4.41 1.68 -18.94
C TRP A 43 4.94 1.12 -17.62
N LEU A 44 6.23 0.78 -17.59
CA LEU A 44 6.91 0.30 -16.39
C LEU A 44 6.87 1.35 -15.29
N LYS A 45 7.31 2.58 -15.58
CA LYS A 45 7.30 3.68 -14.59
C LYS A 45 5.93 3.81 -13.95
N ASN A 46 4.88 3.85 -14.78
CA ASN A 46 3.51 3.95 -14.30
C ASN A 46 3.09 2.72 -13.48
N ALA A 47 3.48 1.50 -13.88
CA ALA A 47 3.16 0.28 -13.15
C ALA A 47 3.83 0.21 -11.77
N VAL A 48 5.12 0.59 -11.69
CA VAL A 48 5.89 0.54 -10.45
C VAL A 48 5.44 1.65 -9.48
N ILE A 49 5.14 2.85 -9.99
CA ILE A 49 4.54 3.94 -9.21
C ILE A 49 3.12 3.57 -8.76
N LYS A 50 2.32 2.93 -9.61
CA LYS A 50 0.98 2.44 -9.25
C LYS A 50 1.05 1.48 -8.06
N ALA A 51 1.99 0.54 -8.05
CA ALA A 51 2.16 -0.37 -6.92
C ALA A 51 2.44 0.38 -5.61
N LEU A 52 3.33 1.38 -5.65
CA LEU A 52 3.65 2.23 -4.49
C LEU A 52 2.42 3.03 -4.02
N LEU A 53 1.70 3.68 -4.93
CA LEU A 53 0.54 4.50 -4.59
C LEU A 53 -0.63 3.68 -4.05
N VAL A 54 -0.81 2.46 -4.53
CA VAL A 54 -1.80 1.52 -3.99
C VAL A 54 -1.48 1.21 -2.52
N MET A 55 -0.23 0.90 -2.19
CA MET A 55 0.18 0.68 -0.79
C MET A 55 -0.16 1.89 0.09
N VAL A 56 0.25 3.09 -0.36
CA VAL A 56 -0.03 4.34 0.35
C VAL A 56 -1.53 4.56 0.54
N LEU A 57 -2.35 4.26 -0.47
CA LEU A 57 -3.80 4.44 -0.39
C LEU A 57 -4.45 3.53 0.67
N PHE A 58 -4.04 2.27 0.75
CA PHE A 58 -4.55 1.35 1.77
C PHE A 58 -4.08 1.76 3.17
N ASP A 59 -2.83 2.16 3.33
CA ASP A 59 -2.30 2.63 4.62
C ASP A 59 -2.97 3.91 5.09
N VAL A 60 -3.26 4.85 4.19
CA VAL A 60 -4.01 6.06 4.53
C VAL A 60 -5.40 5.70 5.03
N ALA A 61 -6.10 4.75 4.39
CA ALA A 61 -7.41 4.30 4.84
C ALA A 61 -7.35 3.65 6.23
N VAL A 62 -6.34 2.82 6.49
CA VAL A 62 -6.07 2.21 7.80
C VAL A 62 -5.75 3.27 8.85
N ALA A 63 -4.96 4.28 8.49
CA ALA A 63 -4.61 5.37 9.39
C ALA A 63 -5.85 6.14 9.85
N PHE A 64 -6.79 6.44 8.95
CA PHE A 64 -8.06 7.07 9.29
C PHE A 64 -8.90 6.22 10.25
N ILE A 65 -8.98 4.91 10.03
CA ILE A 65 -9.73 3.99 10.88
C ILE A 65 -9.10 3.91 12.29
N ASN A 66 -7.77 3.88 12.36
CA ASN A 66 -7.02 3.84 13.62
C ASN A 66 -7.07 5.16 14.41
N LEU A 67 -7.60 6.26 13.85
CA LEU A 67 -7.85 7.47 14.64
C LEU A 67 -8.88 7.21 15.76
N ILE A 68 -9.85 6.33 15.54
CA ILE A 68 -10.89 5.98 16.52
C ILE A 68 -10.27 5.40 17.80
N PRO A 69 -9.52 4.27 17.75
CA PRO A 69 -8.89 3.70 18.94
C PRO A 69 -7.81 4.63 19.53
N ASN A 70 -7.13 5.44 18.71
CA ASN A 70 -6.17 6.43 19.20
C ASN A 70 -6.83 7.51 20.08
N VAL A 71 -7.99 8.02 19.66
CA VAL A 71 -8.74 8.99 20.49
C VAL A 71 -9.29 8.33 21.76
N LEU A 72 -9.85 7.12 21.65
CA LEU A 72 -10.38 6.39 22.81
C LEU A 72 -9.27 6.05 23.83
N SER A 73 -8.10 5.62 23.35
CA SER A 73 -6.95 5.34 24.21
C SER A 73 -6.43 6.60 24.91
N TRP A 74 -6.38 7.73 24.21
CA TRP A 74 -6.02 9.02 24.80
C TRP A 74 -7.00 9.42 25.92
N VAL A 75 -8.30 9.34 25.67
CA VAL A 75 -9.34 9.60 26.69
C VAL A 75 -9.20 8.65 27.87
N SER A 76 -8.99 7.36 27.63
CA SER A 76 -8.83 6.37 28.71
C SER A 76 -7.59 6.62 29.58
N THR A 77 -6.52 7.14 28.98
CA THR A 77 -5.30 7.52 29.72
C THR A 77 -5.60 8.73 30.60
N LEU A 78 -6.34 9.73 30.10
CA LEU A 78 -6.78 10.87 30.90
C LEU A 78 -7.67 10.44 32.08
N THR A 79 -8.67 9.59 31.87
CA THR A 79 -9.57 9.15 32.96
C THR A 79 -8.83 8.29 34.00
N SER A 80 -7.83 7.51 33.58
CA SER A 80 -7.02 6.71 34.50
C SER A 80 -6.19 7.56 35.48
N LEU A 81 -5.83 8.79 35.10
CA LEU A 81 -5.17 9.75 36.01
C LEU A 81 -6.10 10.22 37.13
N PHE A 82 -7.42 10.14 36.93
CA PHE A 82 -8.45 10.50 37.90
C PHE A 82 -9.03 9.28 38.64
N GLY A 83 -8.42 8.10 38.52
CA GLY A 83 -8.78 6.89 39.28
C GLY A 83 -9.92 6.06 38.69
N ASP A 84 -10.44 6.41 37.52
CA ASP A 84 -11.51 5.66 36.85
C ASP A 84 -10.94 4.79 35.73
N THR A 85 -11.18 3.48 35.81
CA THR A 85 -10.56 2.52 34.88
C THR A 85 -11.60 1.73 34.09
N LYS A 86 -11.38 1.76 32.77
CA LYS A 86 -11.83 0.84 31.69
C LYS A 86 -13.23 1.06 31.12
N TYR A 87 -13.28 1.51 29.86
CA TYR A 87 -14.52 1.46 29.06
C TYR A 87 -14.44 1.15 27.55
N PHE A 88 -13.29 0.76 26.96
CA PHE A 88 -13.21 0.70 25.47
C PHE A 88 -12.57 -0.55 24.82
N SER A 89 -12.43 -1.68 25.53
CA SER A 89 -11.78 -2.88 24.97
C SER A 89 -12.49 -3.49 23.75
N GLU A 90 -13.82 -3.41 23.71
CA GLU A 90 -14.64 -4.00 22.65
C GLU A 90 -14.53 -3.22 21.34
N ILE A 91 -14.50 -1.87 21.42
CA ILE A 91 -14.37 -1.00 20.25
C ILE A 91 -12.99 -1.16 19.61
N ASN A 92 -11.92 -1.21 20.40
CA ASN A 92 -10.57 -1.43 19.87
C ASN A 92 -10.47 -2.79 19.16
N SER A 93 -11.07 -3.83 19.71
CA SER A 93 -11.08 -5.16 19.09
C SER A 93 -11.81 -5.16 17.75
N PHE A 94 -12.95 -4.45 17.65
CA PHE A 94 -13.67 -4.32 16.39
C PHE A 94 -12.86 -3.55 15.35
N VAL A 95 -12.29 -2.40 15.71
CA VAL A 95 -11.47 -1.60 14.80
C VAL A 95 -10.25 -2.39 14.30
N ASP A 96 -9.58 -3.13 15.19
CA ASP A 96 -8.46 -4.01 14.82
C ASP A 96 -8.86 -5.08 13.80
N LEU A 97 -10.07 -5.63 13.88
CA LEU A 97 -10.57 -6.59 12.89
C LEU A 97 -10.72 -5.94 11.51
N PHE A 98 -11.29 -4.73 11.43
CA PHE A 98 -11.41 -4.00 10.17
C PHE A 98 -10.04 -3.65 9.57
N THR A 99 -9.12 -3.14 10.40
CA THR A 99 -7.74 -2.85 9.98
C THR A 99 -7.06 -4.11 9.42
N LYS A 100 -7.21 -5.27 10.07
CA LYS A 100 -6.68 -6.54 9.56
C LYS A 100 -7.30 -6.96 8.23
N ILE A 101 -8.62 -6.80 8.06
CA ILE A 101 -9.31 -7.11 6.81
C ILE A 101 -8.77 -6.24 5.67
N ILE A 102 -8.59 -4.94 5.91
CA ILE A 102 -8.06 -4.00 4.91
C ILE A 102 -6.63 -4.34 4.53
N ASN A 103 -5.77 -4.66 5.51
CA ASN A 103 -4.39 -5.09 5.25
C ASN A 103 -4.32 -6.40 4.44
N ILE A 104 -5.24 -7.34 4.69
CA ILE A 104 -5.34 -8.57 3.88
C ILE A 104 -5.81 -8.23 2.47
N ALA A 105 -6.80 -7.35 2.33
CA ALA A 105 -7.32 -6.90 1.04
C ALA A 105 -6.22 -6.20 0.21
N GLU A 106 -5.41 -5.34 0.82
CA GLU A 106 -4.24 -4.71 0.19
C GLU A 106 -3.29 -5.77 -0.38
N LYS A 107 -2.89 -6.75 0.45
CA LYS A 107 -1.95 -7.80 0.03
C LYS A 107 -2.52 -8.63 -1.12
N VAL A 108 -3.78 -9.02 -1.06
CA VAL A 108 -4.46 -9.76 -2.14
C VAL A 108 -4.51 -8.91 -3.41
N PHE A 109 -4.81 -7.63 -3.29
CA PHE A 109 -4.87 -6.70 -4.41
C PHE A 109 -3.50 -6.48 -5.07
N LEU A 110 -2.45 -6.34 -4.28
CA LEU A 110 -1.06 -6.26 -4.77
C LEU A 110 -0.61 -7.57 -5.43
N LEU A 111 -0.96 -8.73 -4.87
CA LEU A 111 -0.69 -10.02 -5.51
C LEU A 111 -1.40 -10.12 -6.87
N PHE A 112 -2.66 -9.70 -6.94
CA PHE A 112 -3.44 -9.68 -8.19
C PHE A 112 -2.83 -8.73 -9.22
N LEU A 113 -2.44 -7.52 -8.80
CA LEU A 113 -1.71 -6.57 -9.64
C LEU A 113 -0.39 -7.16 -10.15
N GLY A 114 0.37 -7.85 -9.30
CA GLY A 114 1.61 -8.51 -9.69
C GLY A 114 1.39 -9.58 -10.77
N VAL A 115 0.37 -10.44 -10.61
CA VAL A 115 0.03 -11.46 -11.62
C VAL A 115 -0.41 -10.83 -12.93
N LYS A 116 -1.18 -9.74 -12.88
CA LYS A 116 -1.60 -8.98 -14.08
C LYS A 116 -0.44 -8.26 -14.75
N ALA A 117 0.49 -7.72 -13.96
CA ALA A 117 1.70 -7.08 -14.45
C ALA A 117 2.61 -8.04 -15.23
N LEU A 118 2.67 -9.34 -14.86
CA LEU A 118 3.41 -10.35 -15.63
C LEU A 118 2.93 -10.46 -17.07
N LYS A 119 1.62 -10.31 -17.29
CA LYS A 119 0.99 -10.31 -18.62
C LYS A 119 1.02 -8.94 -19.31
N GLN A 120 1.64 -7.94 -18.67
CA GLN A 120 1.58 -6.54 -19.06
C GLN A 120 0.15 -5.99 -19.14
N GLU A 121 -0.79 -6.60 -18.40
CA GLU A 121 -2.16 -6.13 -18.33
C GLU A 121 -2.26 -4.97 -17.34
N THR A 122 -2.90 -3.88 -17.76
CA THR A 122 -3.08 -2.70 -16.93
C THR A 122 -4.42 -2.79 -16.22
N VAL A 123 -4.40 -2.99 -14.91
CA VAL A 123 -5.61 -2.88 -14.08
C VAL A 123 -5.87 -1.40 -13.83
N LYS A 124 -7.08 -0.95 -14.18
CA LYS A 124 -7.52 0.42 -13.93
C LYS A 124 -7.85 0.58 -12.45
N VAL A 125 -7.17 1.53 -11.80
CA VAL A 125 -7.41 1.95 -10.42
C VAL A 125 -7.61 3.46 -10.50
N PRO A 126 -8.84 3.95 -10.73
CA PRO A 126 -9.09 5.33 -11.17
C PRO A 126 -8.47 6.38 -10.25
N VAL A 127 -8.56 6.20 -8.93
CA VAL A 127 -7.95 7.13 -7.95
C VAL A 127 -6.43 7.23 -8.09
N VAL A 128 -5.76 6.10 -8.36
CA VAL A 128 -4.30 6.04 -8.52
C VAL A 128 -3.90 6.48 -9.93
N ASP A 129 -4.66 6.09 -10.94
CA ASP A 129 -4.43 6.45 -12.34
C ASP A 129 -4.53 7.96 -12.56
N ASP A 130 -5.53 8.62 -11.97
CA ASP A 130 -5.69 10.08 -12.03
C ASP A 130 -4.53 10.80 -11.31
N PHE A 131 -4.04 10.23 -10.21
CA PHE A 131 -2.90 10.81 -9.48
C PHE A 131 -1.60 10.72 -10.30
N ILE A 132 -1.35 9.58 -10.95
CA ILE A 132 -0.20 9.38 -11.84
C ILE A 132 -0.29 10.35 -13.01
N ALA A 133 -1.43 10.41 -13.71
CA ALA A 133 -1.61 11.27 -14.88
C ALA A 133 -1.40 12.76 -14.58
N LYS A 134 -1.59 13.18 -13.33
CA LYS A 134 -1.41 14.56 -12.89
C LYS A 134 0.03 14.91 -12.50
N HIS A 135 0.86 13.93 -12.11
CA HIS A 135 2.15 14.19 -11.47
C HIS A 135 3.36 13.46 -12.10
N VAL A 136 3.13 12.57 -13.07
CA VAL A 136 4.16 11.76 -13.76
C VAL A 136 3.99 11.93 -15.25
#